data_AF-A0A1F4D8V6-F1
#
_entry.id   AF-A0A1F4D8V6-F1
#
_cell.length_a   1.000
_cell.length_b   1.000
_cell.length_c   1.000
_cell.angle_alpha   90.00
_cell.angle_beta   90.00
_cell.angle_gamma   90.00
#
_symmetry.space_group_name_H-M   'P 1'
#
loop_
_entity.id
_entity.type
_entity.pdbx_description
1 polymer ?
#
loop_
_entity_poly.entity_id
_entity_poly.type
_entity_poly.pdbx_seq_one_letter_code
_entity_poly.pdbx_strand_id
1 'polypeptide(L)' 'TQWLLRHIEEGLFPDVQSVAGTWRFTSASLVRARRMRELERNFEAVPELAALVADLLEEIDELRIRLRQSGLG' A
#
# COMPACT_ATOMS: atom_id res chain seq x y z
N THR A 1 10.82 11.45 -3.80
CA THR A 1 9.86 11.79 -2.72
C THR A 1 8.59 12.44 -3.23
N GLN A 2 8.61 13.31 -4.25
CA GLN A 2 7.40 13.96 -4.81
C GLN A 2 6.28 12.98 -5.19
N TRP A 3 6.61 11.80 -5.73
CA TRP A 3 5.63 10.75 -6.01
C TRP A 3 4.82 10.37 -4.77
N LEU A 4 5.49 10.11 -3.64
CA LEU A 4 4.84 9.64 -2.42
C LEU A 4 3.95 10.72 -1.81
N LEU A 5 4.42 11.97 -1.79
CA LEU A 5 3.64 13.10 -1.27
C LEU A 5 2.34 13.28 -2.04
N ARG A 6 2.40 13.28 -3.38
CA ARG A 6 1.22 13.39 -4.23
C ARG A 6 0.19 12.30 -3.94
N HIS A 7 0.61 11.05 -3.79
CA HIS A 7 -0.32 9.95 -3.53
C HIS A 7 -0.93 9.99 -2.12
N ILE A 8 -0.19 10.54 -1.15
CA ILE A 8 -0.73 10.80 0.19
C ILE A 8 -1.79 11.91 0.12
N GLU A 9 -1.51 12.98 -0.61
CA GLU A 9 -2.46 14.09 -0.83
C GLU A 9 -3.70 13.64 -1.61
N GLU A 10 -3.56 12.68 -2.53
CA GLU A 10 -4.66 12.01 -3.24
C GLU A 10 -5.44 11.02 -2.35
N GLY A 11 -5.01 10.78 -1.10
CA GLY A 11 -5.72 9.93 -0.14
C GLY A 11 -5.50 8.43 -0.34
N LEU A 12 -4.49 8.01 -1.10
CA LEU A 12 -4.26 6.60 -1.44
C LEU A 12 -3.53 5.81 -0.33
N PHE A 13 -3.21 6.48 0.78
CA PHE A 13 -2.55 5.92 1.96
C PHE A 13 -3.38 6.20 3.22
N PRO A 14 -4.37 5.35 3.55
CA PRO A 14 -5.35 5.63 4.61
C PRO A 14 -4.72 5.70 6.01
N ASP A 15 -3.65 4.95 6.27
CA ASP A 15 -2.99 4.87 7.59
C ASP A 15 -1.85 5.88 7.78
N VAL A 16 -1.61 6.75 6.81
CA VAL A 16 -0.51 7.71 6.84
C VAL A 16 -1.00 9.03 7.40
N GLN A 17 -0.33 9.52 8.44
CA GLN A 17 -0.71 10.76 9.13
C GLN A 17 0.48 11.69 9.27
N SER A 18 0.23 13.00 9.17
CA SER A 18 1.22 14.01 9.51
C SER A 18 1.10 14.39 10.99
N VAL A 19 2.16 14.16 11.75
CA VAL A 19 2.26 14.51 13.18
C VAL A 19 3.33 15.58 13.33
N ALA A 20 2.92 16.79 13.75
CA ALA A 20 3.81 17.95 13.87
C ALA A 20 4.64 18.23 12.60
N GLY A 21 4.01 18.10 11.41
CA GLY A 21 4.67 18.32 10.12
C GLY A 21 5.55 17.16 9.65
N THR A 22 5.56 16.03 10.35
CA THR A 22 6.31 14.82 9.96
C THR A 22 5.35 13.69 9.61
N TRP A 23 5.45 13.15 8.40
CA TRP A 23 4.68 11.99 7.97
C TRP A 23 5.10 10.72 8.73
N ARG A 24 4.12 10.02 9.31
CA ARG A 24 4.28 8.75 10.02
C ARG A 24 3.70 7.62 9.17
N PHE A 25 4.47 6.55 9.05
CA PHE A 25 4.14 5.37 8.26
C PHE A 25 4.20 4.12 9.13
N THR A 26 3.22 3.24 8.96
CA THR A 26 3.31 1.85 9.42
C THR A 26 4.19 1.05 8.45
N SER A 27 4.69 -0.11 8.88
CA SER A 27 5.39 -1.04 7.97
C SER A 27 4.51 -1.43 6.78
N ALA A 28 3.21 -1.65 7.01
CA ALA A 28 2.23 -1.95 5.98
C ALA A 28 2.14 -0.84 4.93
N SER A 29 2.06 0.43 5.36
CA SER A 29 2.00 1.57 4.43
C SER A 29 3.27 1.73 3.57
N LEU A 30 4.44 1.32 4.07
CA LEU A 30 5.68 1.28 3.26
C LEU A 30 5.66 0.16 2.22
N VAL A 31 5.10 -1.00 2.56
CA VAL A 31 4.92 -2.11 1.61
C VAL A 31 3.92 -1.71 0.53
N ARG A 32 2.80 -1.08 0.90
CA ARG A 32 1.82 -0.50 -0.02
C ARG A 32 2.49 0.47 -0.99
N ALA A 33 3.30 1.41 -0.49
CA ALA A 33 4.01 2.38 -1.31
C ALA A 33 4.95 1.71 -2.32
N ARG A 34 5.66 0.65 -1.91
CA ARG A 34 6.50 -0.12 -2.83
C ARG A 34 5.67 -0.79 -3.93
N ARG A 35 4.57 -1.46 -3.56
CA ARG A 35 3.67 -2.14 -4.52
C ARG A 35 3.12 -1.17 -5.54
N MET A 36 2.56 -0.04 -5.09
CA MET A 36 2.02 0.98 -5.98
C MET A 36 3.09 1.50 -6.96
N ARG A 37 4.29 1.81 -6.45
CA ARG A 37 5.39 2.29 -7.28
C ARG A 37 5.84 1.28 -8.33
N GLU A 38 5.85 0.00 -7.98
CA GLU A 38 6.17 -1.09 -8.91
C GLU A 38 5.08 -1.27 -9.97
N LEU A 39 3.81 -1.16 -9.58
CA LEU A 39 2.67 -1.26 -10.49
C LEU A 39 2.65 -0.13 -11.51
N GLU A 40 2.76 1.12 -11.06
CA GLU A 40 2.84 2.28 -11.96
C GLU A 40 4.03 2.19 -12.91
N ARG A 41 5.19 1.75 -12.42
CA ARG A 41 6.41 1.68 -13.24
C ARG A 41 6.38 0.55 -14.25
N ASN A 42 5.93 -0.63 -13.85
CA ASN A 42 6.06 -1.83 -14.66
C ASN A 42 4.85 -2.05 -15.58
N PHE A 43 3.69 -1.47 -15.25
CA PHE A 43 2.43 -1.68 -15.98
C PHE A 43 1.78 -0.38 -16.45
N GLU A 44 2.44 0.77 -16.26
CA GLU A 44 1.87 2.09 -16.55
C GLU A 44 0.51 2.30 -15.87
N ALA A 45 0.31 1.65 -14.71
CA ALA A 45 -0.91 1.75 -13.96
C ALA A 45 -1.14 3.21 -13.52
N VAL A 46 -2.39 3.66 -13.54
CA VAL A 46 -2.78 4.91 -12.89
C VAL A 46 -2.78 4.73 -11.37
N PRO A 47 -2.59 5.80 -10.57
CA PRO A 47 -2.53 5.73 -9.10
C PRO A 47 -3.67 4.95 -8.45
N GLU A 48 -4.90 5.15 -8.92
CA GLU A 48 -6.11 4.52 -8.39
C GLU A 48 -6.13 3.02 -8.67
N LEU A 49 -5.67 2.60 -9.85
CA LEU A 49 -5.55 1.18 -10.19
C LEU A 49 -4.43 0.53 -9.36
N ALA A 50 -3.31 1.22 -9.18
CA ALA A 50 -2.21 0.76 -8.35
C ALA A 50 -2.62 0.61 -6.88
N ALA A 51 -3.42 1.54 -6.35
CA ALA A 51 -4.00 1.48 -5.01
C ALA A 51 -4.98 0.30 -4.85
N LEU A 52 -5.89 0.12 -5.82
CA LEU A 52 -6.83 -0.99 -5.82
C LEU A 52 -6.11 -2.35 -5.81
N VAL A 53 -5.10 -2.52 -6.66
CA VAL A 53 -4.32 -3.77 -6.68
C VAL A 53 -3.53 -3.95 -5.39
N ALA A 54 -3.05 -2.87 -4.78
CA ALA A 54 -2.41 -2.94 -3.47
C ALA A 54 -3.39 -3.44 -2.38
N ASP A 55 -4.64 -2.97 -2.38
CA ASP A 55 -5.70 -3.45 -1.48
C ASP A 55 -5.91 -4.97 -1.63
N LEU A 56 -5.99 -5.45 -2.88
CA LEU A 56 -6.16 -6.89 -3.14
C LEU A 56 -4.94 -7.72 -2.69
N LEU A 57 -3.73 -7.19 -2.88
CA LEU A 57 -2.51 -7.87 -2.41
C LEU A 57 -2.42 -7.92 -0.89
N GLU A 58 -2.90 -6.88 -0.20
CA GLU A 58 -3.02 -6.84 1.26
C GLU A 58 -4.02 -7.90 1.75
N GLU A 59 -5.20 -7.98 1.13
CA GLU A 59 -6.20 -9.00 1.47
C GLU A 59 -5.68 -10.44 1.23
N ILE A 60 -4.95 -10.67 0.14
CA ILE A 60 -4.31 -11.96 -0.14
C ILE A 60 -3.28 -12.31 0.93
N ASP A 61 -2.49 -11.35 1.41
CA ASP A 61 -1.52 -11.61 2.48
C ASP A 61 -2.21 -11.97 3.79
N GLU A 62 -3.30 -11.27 4.14
CA GLU A 62 -4.13 -11.59 5.31
C GLU A 62 -4.76 -12.98 5.19
N LEU A 63 -5.30 -13.32 4.03
CA LEU A 63 -5.84 -14.65 3.75
C LEU A 63 -4.77 -15.73 3.91
N ARG A 64 -3.56 -15.51 3.38
CA ARG A 64 -2.42 -16.44 3.55
C ARG A 64 -1.96 -16.58 4.99
N ILE A 65 -2.01 -15.51 5.78
CA ILE A 65 -1.72 -15.57 7.22
C ILE A 65 -2.77 -16.43 7.93
N ARG A 66 -4.06 -16.20 7.66
CA ARG A 66 -5.16 -17.00 8.25
C ARG A 66 -5.06 -18.48 7.89
N LEU A 67 -4.79 -18.81 6.63
CA LEU A 67 -4.61 -20.20 6.19
C LEU A 67 -3.47 -20.89 6.96
N ARG A 68 -2.31 -20.24 7.06
CA ARG A 68 -1.17 -20.77 7.84
C ARG A 68 -1.51 -20.96 9.32
N GLN A 69 -2.27 -20.04 9.91
CA GLN A 69 -2.71 -20.16 11.30
C GLN A 69 -3.74 -21.28 11.51
N SER A 70 -4.56 -21.58 10.49
CA SER A 70 -5.54 -22.67 10.54
C SER A 70 -4.96 -24.08 10.33
N GLY A 71 -3.66 -24.19 10.02
CA GLY A 71 -3.01 -25.47 9.72
C GLY A 71 -3.37 -26.06 8.34
N LEU A 72 -4.01 -25.26 7.48
CA LEU A 72 -4.45 -25.63 6.12
C LEU A 72 -3.49 -25.12 5.03
N GLY A 73 -2.27 -24.72 5.42
CA GLY A 73 -1.25 -24.14 4.54
C GLY A 73 -0.11 -25.09 4.24
#